data_AF-A0A1B0BGY5-F1
#
_entry.id   AF-A0A1B0BGY5-F1
#
_cell.length_a   1.000
_cell.length_b   1.000
_cell.length_c   1.000
_cell.angle_alpha   90.00
_cell.angle_beta   90.00
_cell.angle_gamma   90.00
#
_symmetry.space_group_name_H-M   'P 1'
#
loop_
_entity.id
_entity.type
_entity.pdbx_description
1 polymer ?
#
loop_
_entity_poly.entity_id
_entity_poly.type
_entity_poly.pdbx_seq_one_letter_code
_entity_poly.pdbx_strand_id
1 'polypeptide(L)'
;MCFVTKFIKGDFISSDAMAKLRQKNPSTIRIPEEDKGKEAFIMTSWVHLNRSMAISRHLMTVCSEALDATYIRNVDLKAWAELPGSSISNLEAATEKFPDTLTSRCSEVTSLWAPCLCSLETCIGWYPCGLKYCKGKQGDSSAAAQTNYRCGIKTCRKCSQFTYYVRQKQLCLWDE
;
A
#
# COMPACT_ATOMS: atom_id res chain seq x y z
N MET A 1 9.18 2.98 -10.33
CA MET A 1 8.42 1.75 -10.00
C MET A 1 7.12 2.15 -9.30
N CYS A 2 6.07 1.35 -9.43
CA CYS A 2 4.78 1.56 -8.76
C CYS A 2 4.25 0.23 -8.24
N PHE A 3 3.88 0.15 -6.95
CA PHE A 3 3.28 -1.05 -6.37
C PHE A 3 1.82 -0.76 -6.03
N VAL A 4 0.91 -1.53 -6.62
CA VAL A 4 -0.53 -1.36 -6.44
C VAL A 4 -1.04 -2.48 -5.54
N THR A 5 -1.54 -2.12 -4.36
CA THR A 5 -2.02 -3.07 -3.36
C THR A 5 -3.39 -2.66 -2.83
N LYS A 6 -4.18 -3.64 -2.35
CA LYS A 6 -5.46 -3.34 -1.69
C LYS A 6 -5.21 -2.62 -0.37
N PHE A 7 -6.03 -1.60 -0.10
CA PHE A 7 -6.05 -0.96 1.20
C PHE A 7 -6.53 -1.91 2.30
N ILE A 8 -5.74 -1.99 3.38
CA ILE A 8 -6.10 -2.72 4.59
C ILE A 8 -6.86 -1.78 5.53
N LYS A 9 -8.03 -2.22 6.01
CA LYS A 9 -8.81 -1.44 6.97
C LYS A 9 -7.99 -1.24 8.25
N GLY A 10 -7.87 0.01 8.71
CA GLY A 10 -7.09 0.35 9.90
C GLY A 10 -5.64 0.75 9.64
N ASP A 11 -5.21 0.80 8.37
CA ASP A 11 -3.93 1.41 8.00
C ASP A 11 -4.04 2.92 7.75
N PHE A 12 -5.25 3.49 7.68
CA PHE A 12 -5.42 4.92 7.46
C PHE A 12 -6.63 5.46 8.22
N ILE A 13 -6.60 6.76 8.49
CA ILE A 13 -7.76 7.53 8.94
C ILE A 13 -8.51 8.14 7.75
N SER A 14 -9.76 8.58 7.95
CA SER A 14 -10.55 9.18 6.88
C SER A 14 -9.91 10.43 6.28
N SER A 15 -10.22 10.74 5.03
CA SER A 15 -9.75 11.95 4.34
C SER A 15 -10.14 13.24 5.08
N ASP A 16 -11.36 13.32 5.62
CA ASP A 16 -11.81 14.43 6.49
C ASP A 16 -10.93 14.55 7.74
N ALA A 17 -10.60 13.42 8.38
CA ALA A 17 -9.72 13.40 9.53
C ALA A 17 -8.30 13.88 9.18
N MET A 18 -7.76 13.48 8.03
CA MET A 18 -6.47 13.97 7.52
C MET A 18 -6.50 15.47 7.22
N ALA A 19 -7.56 15.97 6.58
CA ALA A 19 -7.69 17.39 6.23
C ALA A 19 -7.70 18.28 7.47
N LYS A 20 -8.50 17.92 8.48
CA LYS A 20 -8.55 18.63 9.77
C LYS A 20 -7.21 18.64 10.50
N LEU A 21 -6.43 17.57 10.39
CA LEU A 21 -5.08 17.52 10.99
C LEU A 21 -4.12 18.46 10.27
N ARG A 22 -4.13 18.46 8.94
CA ARG A 22 -3.28 19.34 8.13
C ARG A 22 -3.61 20.82 8.33
N GLN A 23 -4.89 21.16 8.53
CA GLN A 23 -5.30 22.54 8.84
C GLN A 23 -4.75 23.02 10.19
N LYS A 24 -4.82 22.18 11.23
CA LYS A 24 -4.36 22.57 12.58
C LYS A 24 -2.83 22.52 12.72
N ASN A 25 -2.18 21.57 12.06
CA ASN A 25 -0.77 21.23 12.26
C ASN A 25 -0.15 20.77 10.94
N PRO A 26 0.07 21.66 9.97
CA PRO A 26 0.45 21.29 8.61
C PRO A 26 1.82 20.61 8.50
N SER A 27 2.78 20.99 9.35
CA SER A 27 4.18 20.54 9.30
C SER A 27 4.59 19.63 10.47
N THR A 28 3.66 19.22 11.33
CA THR A 28 4.00 18.42 12.51
C THR A 28 4.27 16.96 12.14
N ILE A 29 5.55 16.59 12.15
CA ILE A 29 6.01 15.20 12.19
C ILE A 29 5.91 14.71 13.64
N ARG A 30 5.32 13.53 13.86
CA ARG A 30 5.19 12.94 15.20
C ARG A 30 6.02 11.67 15.31
N ILE A 31 6.33 11.29 16.53
CA ILE A 31 6.91 9.99 16.84
C ILE A 31 5.80 8.93 16.71
N PRO A 32 6.09 7.74 16.13
CA PRO A 32 5.12 6.65 16.09
C PRO A 32 4.85 6.15 17.51
N GLU A 33 3.58 6.05 17.87
CA GLU A 33 3.15 5.46 19.15
C GLU A 33 3.10 3.94 19.10
N GLU A 34 2.93 3.37 17.90
CA GLU A 34 2.88 1.94 17.67
C GLU A 34 3.78 1.57 16.49
N ASP A 35 4.48 0.45 16.63
CA ASP A 35 5.18 -0.20 15.53
C ASP A 35 4.34 -1.35 14.99
N LYS A 36 3.88 -1.22 13.73
CA LYS A 36 3.15 -2.30 13.05
C LYS A 36 4.08 -3.36 12.44
N GLY A 37 5.39 -3.22 12.61
CA GLY A 37 6.38 -4.15 12.10
C GLY A 37 6.50 -4.12 10.58
N LYS A 38 6.83 -5.30 10.02
CA LYS A 38 7.17 -5.47 8.61
C LYS A 38 6.18 -6.41 7.92
N GLU A 39 5.66 -5.99 6.78
CA GLU A 39 4.76 -6.80 5.95
C GLU A 39 5.42 -7.16 4.61
N ALA A 40 5.29 -8.43 4.20
CA ALA A 40 5.84 -8.92 2.94
C ALA A 40 4.78 -8.88 1.82
N PHE A 41 5.17 -8.36 0.68
CA PHE A 41 4.37 -8.20 -0.51
C PHE A 41 5.06 -8.90 -1.68
N ILE A 42 4.62 -10.11 -2.00
CA ILE A 42 5.09 -10.87 -3.16
C ILE A 42 4.21 -10.51 -4.35
N MET A 43 4.78 -9.78 -5.31
CA MET A 43 4.12 -9.41 -6.55
C MET A 43 4.01 -10.63 -7.47
N THR A 44 2.95 -10.66 -8.28
CA THR A 44 2.68 -11.80 -9.17
C THR A 44 2.41 -11.37 -10.60
N SER A 45 2.21 -10.07 -10.86
CA SER A 45 1.82 -9.58 -12.18
C SER A 45 2.26 -8.13 -12.40
N TRP A 46 2.50 -7.78 -13.66
CA TRP A 46 2.61 -6.40 -14.11
C TRP A 46 1.25 -5.84 -14.45
N VAL A 47 1.11 -4.52 -14.38
CA VAL A 47 -0.09 -3.80 -14.82
C VAL A 47 0.19 -3.09 -16.13
N HIS A 48 -0.67 -3.29 -17.12
CA HIS A 48 -0.70 -2.47 -18.32
C HIS A 48 -1.41 -1.15 -18.02
N LEU A 49 -0.64 -0.06 -17.80
CA LEU A 49 -1.22 1.22 -17.37
C LEU A 49 -2.28 1.76 -18.34
N ASN A 50 -2.14 1.53 -19.64
CA ASN A 50 -3.14 1.91 -20.66
C ASN A 50 -4.51 1.23 -20.48
N ARG A 51 -4.58 0.08 -19.79
CA ARG A 51 -5.80 -0.67 -19.49
C ARG A 51 -6.16 -0.62 -17.99
N SER A 52 -5.39 0.11 -17.19
CA SER A 52 -5.52 0.15 -15.73
C SER A 52 -6.82 0.76 -15.20
N MET A 53 -7.64 1.37 -16.07
CA MET A 53 -8.93 1.96 -15.69
C MET A 53 -9.88 0.93 -15.05
N ALA A 54 -9.80 -0.34 -15.47
CA ALA A 54 -10.57 -1.44 -14.86
C ALA A 54 -10.22 -1.66 -13.38
N ILE A 55 -8.98 -1.37 -13.00
CA ILE A 55 -8.49 -1.45 -11.61
C ILE A 55 -8.79 -0.13 -10.89
N SER A 56 -8.34 0.99 -11.46
CA SER A 56 -8.63 2.34 -10.96
C SER A 56 -8.29 3.38 -12.02
N ARG A 57 -9.19 4.35 -12.20
CA ARG A 57 -9.00 5.49 -13.11
C ARG A 57 -7.78 6.37 -12.80
N HIS A 58 -7.23 6.27 -11.59
CA HIS A 58 -6.12 7.11 -11.15
C HIS A 58 -4.74 6.48 -11.40
N LEU A 59 -4.67 5.19 -11.74
CA LEU A 59 -3.39 4.49 -11.87
C LEU A 59 -2.50 5.06 -12.96
N MET A 60 -3.07 5.40 -14.12
CA MET A 60 -2.31 6.04 -15.20
C MET A 60 -1.63 7.33 -14.73
N THR A 61 -2.33 8.17 -13.98
CA THR A 61 -1.79 9.46 -13.50
C THR A 61 -0.78 9.28 -12.38
N VAL A 62 -1.02 8.36 -11.45
CA VAL A 62 -0.15 8.16 -10.27
C VAL A 62 1.11 7.38 -10.61
N CYS A 63 1.04 6.42 -11.54
CA CYS A 63 2.15 5.55 -11.92
C CYS A 63 2.75 5.91 -13.29
N SER A 64 2.50 7.09 -13.85
CA SER A 64 2.89 7.45 -15.24
C SER A 64 4.38 7.30 -15.54
N GLU A 65 5.24 7.47 -14.54
CA GLU A 65 6.70 7.33 -14.66
C GLU A 65 7.17 5.87 -14.60
N ALA A 66 6.27 4.93 -14.32
CA ALA A 66 6.57 3.52 -14.08
C ALA A 66 5.80 2.58 -15.02
N LEU A 67 5.72 2.94 -16.31
CA LEU A 67 4.98 2.21 -17.35
C LEU A 67 5.29 0.70 -17.36
N ASP A 68 6.57 0.34 -17.39
CA ASP A 68 7.04 -1.06 -17.42
C ASP A 68 7.42 -1.63 -16.05
N ALA A 69 7.15 -0.88 -14.98
CA ALA A 69 7.53 -1.21 -13.61
C ALA A 69 6.38 -0.95 -12.63
N THR A 70 5.15 -1.24 -13.06
CA THR A 70 3.95 -1.23 -12.21
C THR A 70 3.54 -2.66 -11.89
N TYR A 71 3.45 -2.97 -10.59
CA TYR A 71 3.27 -4.33 -10.08
C TYR A 71 2.02 -4.48 -9.23
N ILE A 72 1.46 -5.69 -9.25
CA ILE A 72 0.27 -6.06 -8.49
C ILE A 72 0.33 -7.53 -8.05
N ARG A 73 -0.49 -7.89 -7.05
CA ARG A 73 -0.65 -9.26 -6.56
C ARG A 73 -2.01 -9.84 -6.95
N ASN A 74 -2.03 -11.13 -7.26
CA ASN A 74 -3.27 -11.85 -7.57
C ASN A 74 -4.29 -11.82 -6.41
N VAL A 75 -3.81 -11.79 -5.16
CA VAL A 75 -4.68 -11.65 -3.97
C VAL A 75 -5.44 -10.32 -3.96
N ASP A 76 -4.83 -9.24 -4.45
CA ASP A 76 -5.49 -7.92 -4.53
C ASP A 76 -6.52 -7.92 -5.66
N LEU A 77 -6.21 -8.51 -6.82
CA LEU A 77 -7.14 -8.67 -7.94
C LEU A 77 -8.40 -9.45 -7.52
N LYS A 78 -8.23 -10.59 -6.84
CA LYS A 78 -9.34 -11.40 -6.31
C LYS A 78 -10.21 -10.58 -5.35
N ALA A 79 -9.55 -9.87 -4.43
CA ALA A 79 -10.25 -9.08 -3.43
C ALA A 79 -11.00 -7.86 -4.01
N TRP A 80 -10.59 -7.34 -5.17
CA TRP A 80 -11.36 -6.31 -5.89
C TRP A 80 -12.41 -6.87 -6.83
N ALA A 81 -12.25 -8.10 -7.33
CA ALA A 81 -13.27 -8.79 -8.11
C ALA A 81 -14.54 -9.08 -7.28
N GLU A 82 -14.41 -9.19 -5.96
CA GLU A 82 -15.54 -9.34 -5.03
C GLU A 82 -16.36 -8.05 -4.84
N LEU A 83 -15.88 -6.90 -5.34
CA LEU A 83 -16.60 -5.63 -5.23
C LEU A 83 -17.72 -5.54 -6.28
N PRO A 84 -18.89 -4.95 -5.94
CA PRO A 84 -19.98 -4.78 -6.89
C PRO A 84 -19.53 -4.01 -8.15
N GLY A 85 -19.87 -4.54 -9.33
CA GLY A 85 -19.52 -3.93 -10.62
C GLY A 85 -18.10 -4.21 -11.10
N SER A 86 -17.33 -5.04 -10.39
CA SER A 86 -16.01 -5.53 -10.80
C SER A 86 -16.09 -6.99 -11.27
N SER A 87 -15.15 -7.41 -12.11
CA SER A 87 -15.00 -8.82 -12.50
C SER A 87 -13.52 -9.19 -12.61
N ILE A 88 -13.19 -10.42 -12.24
CA ILE A 88 -11.80 -10.90 -12.28
C ILE A 88 -11.24 -10.87 -13.70
N SER A 89 -12.05 -11.21 -14.72
CA SER A 89 -11.64 -11.21 -16.12
C SER A 89 -11.26 -9.81 -16.62
N ASN A 90 -12.01 -8.78 -16.22
CA ASN A 90 -11.71 -7.39 -16.60
C ASN A 90 -10.42 -6.90 -15.92
N LEU A 91 -10.21 -7.27 -14.66
CA LEU A 91 -9.00 -6.92 -13.94
C LEU A 91 -7.77 -7.65 -14.52
N GLU A 92 -7.89 -8.94 -14.81
CA GLU A 92 -6.81 -9.74 -15.42
C GLU A 92 -6.45 -9.24 -16.83
N ALA A 93 -7.41 -8.74 -17.61
CA ALA A 93 -7.17 -8.16 -18.94
C ALA A 93 -6.28 -6.89 -18.92
N ALA A 94 -6.14 -6.26 -17.75
CA ALA A 94 -5.25 -5.13 -17.51
C ALA A 94 -3.88 -5.55 -16.92
N THR A 95 -3.61 -6.84 -16.80
CA THR A 95 -2.40 -7.37 -16.15
C THR A 95 -1.70 -8.44 -16.97
N GLU A 96 -0.40 -8.61 -16.74
CA GLU A 96 0.42 -9.68 -17.31
C GLU A 96 1.02 -10.48 -16.15
N LYS A 97 0.74 -11.78 -16.06
CA LYS A 97 1.29 -12.64 -15.00
C LYS A 97 2.80 -12.80 -15.18
N PHE A 98 3.52 -12.84 -14.06
CA PHE A 98 4.94 -13.20 -14.09
C PHE A 98 5.11 -14.63 -14.58
N PRO A 99 6.25 -14.97 -15.21
CA PRO A 99 6.60 -16.36 -15.48
C PRO A 99 6.69 -17.19 -14.20
N ASP A 100 6.03 -18.34 -14.15
CA ASP A 100 5.97 -19.22 -12.97
C ASP A 100 7.31 -19.93 -12.67
N THR A 101 8.28 -19.88 -13.58
CA THR A 101 9.50 -20.69 -13.54
C THR A 101 10.68 -20.04 -12.84
N LEU A 102 10.58 -18.76 -12.47
CA LEU A 102 11.73 -18.01 -11.96
C LEU A 102 11.71 -17.85 -10.44
N THR A 103 12.73 -18.41 -9.79
CA THR A 103 12.89 -18.38 -8.33
C THR A 103 14.18 -17.73 -7.85
N SER A 104 15.17 -17.52 -8.73
CA SER A 104 16.48 -16.98 -8.38
C SER A 104 16.44 -15.48 -8.09
N ARG A 105 17.13 -15.04 -7.03
CA ARG A 105 17.27 -13.63 -6.67
C ARG A 105 18.24 -12.90 -7.60
N CYS A 106 18.09 -11.59 -7.75
CA CYS A 106 18.98 -10.80 -8.60
C CYS A 106 20.43 -10.79 -8.09
N SER A 107 20.64 -10.89 -6.79
CA SER A 107 21.96 -11.05 -6.17
C SER A 107 22.69 -12.35 -6.57
N GLU A 108 21.95 -13.41 -6.89
CA GLU A 108 22.50 -14.73 -7.23
C GLU A 108 22.78 -14.89 -8.75
N VAL A 109 22.18 -14.04 -9.58
CA VAL A 109 22.29 -14.11 -11.03
C VAL A 109 23.51 -13.32 -11.51
N THR A 110 24.39 -13.93 -12.31
CA THR A 110 25.59 -13.26 -12.84
C THR A 110 25.30 -12.46 -14.12
N SER A 111 24.38 -12.92 -14.96
CA SER A 111 24.04 -12.26 -16.22
C SER A 111 23.15 -11.03 -16.01
N LEU A 112 23.59 -9.87 -16.50
CA LEU A 112 22.84 -8.60 -16.39
C LEU A 112 21.51 -8.60 -17.15
N TRP A 113 21.39 -9.44 -18.18
CA TRP A 113 20.24 -9.53 -19.07
C TRP A 113 19.29 -10.67 -18.72
N ALA A 114 19.66 -11.51 -17.75
CA ALA A 114 18.81 -12.57 -17.26
C ALA A 114 17.71 -11.99 -16.35
N PRO A 115 16.51 -12.59 -16.36
CA PRO A 115 15.46 -12.21 -15.43
C PRO A 115 15.78 -12.70 -14.01
N CYS A 116 15.29 -12.00 -13.00
CA CYS A 116 15.45 -12.39 -11.59
C CYS A 116 14.36 -11.79 -10.69
N LEU A 117 14.29 -12.24 -9.44
CA LEU A 117 13.46 -11.64 -8.40
C LEU A 117 14.26 -10.60 -7.63
N CYS A 118 13.75 -9.37 -7.60
CA CYS A 118 14.32 -8.24 -6.89
C CYS A 118 13.57 -7.99 -5.58
N SER A 119 14.27 -7.49 -4.55
CA SER A 119 13.66 -7.08 -3.28
C SER A 119 13.78 -5.57 -3.07
N LEU A 120 12.74 -4.96 -2.50
CA LEU A 120 12.75 -3.56 -2.05
C LEU A 120 12.11 -3.47 -0.67
N GLU A 121 12.81 -2.89 0.29
CA GLU A 121 12.23 -2.52 1.58
C GLU A 121 11.95 -1.01 1.61
N THR A 122 10.77 -0.63 2.08
CA THR A 122 10.41 0.76 2.35
C THR A 122 9.74 0.88 3.70
N CYS A 123 10.16 1.86 4.49
CA CYS A 123 9.63 2.11 5.83
C CYS A 123 9.01 3.50 5.92
N ILE A 124 7.77 3.56 6.40
CA ILE A 124 7.12 4.81 6.78
C ILE A 124 7.43 5.04 8.25
N GLY A 125 8.34 5.98 8.53
CA GLY A 125 8.77 6.29 9.91
C GLY A 125 7.64 6.81 10.81
N TRP A 126 6.61 7.41 10.21
CA TRP A 126 5.42 7.88 10.91
C TRP A 126 4.24 8.10 9.94
N TYR A 127 3.04 7.65 10.32
CA TYR A 127 1.78 8.02 9.66
C TYR A 127 0.57 7.97 10.60
N PRO A 128 -0.52 8.72 10.33
CA PRO A 128 -1.78 8.60 11.06
C PRO A 128 -2.49 7.28 10.74
N CYS A 129 -2.53 6.36 11.70
CA CYS A 129 -3.10 5.01 11.53
C CYS A 129 -4.44 4.82 12.27
N GLY A 130 -4.84 5.74 13.15
CA GLY A 130 -6.10 5.62 13.89
C GLY A 130 -6.56 6.92 14.54
N LEU A 131 -7.79 6.90 15.05
CA LEU A 131 -8.34 8.01 15.84
C LEU A 131 -8.27 7.67 17.34
N LYS A 132 -7.93 8.67 18.16
CA LYS A 132 -8.00 8.57 19.61
C LYS A 132 -9.32 9.10 20.13
N TYR A 133 -9.92 8.35 21.03
CA TYR A 133 -11.15 8.72 21.72
C TYR A 133 -10.87 8.86 23.22
N CYS A 134 -11.28 9.98 23.79
CA CYS A 134 -11.15 10.26 25.21
C CYS A 134 -12.54 10.17 25.85
N LYS A 135 -12.59 9.71 27.11
CA LYS A 135 -13.81 9.72 27.90
C LYS A 135 -14.11 11.16 28.34
N GLY A 136 -15.35 11.60 28.20
CA GLY A 136 -15.82 12.83 28.85
C GLY A 136 -15.64 12.74 30.36
N LYS A 137 -15.27 13.84 31.02
CA LYS A 137 -15.33 13.90 32.49
C LYS A 137 -16.80 13.75 32.90
N GLN A 138 -17.06 12.83 33.82
CA GLN A 138 -18.36 12.65 34.46
C GLN A 138 -18.62 13.90 35.33
N GLY A 139 -19.26 14.91 34.74
CA GLY A 139 -19.83 16.03 35.48
C GLY A 139 -21.17 15.58 36.06
N ASP A 140 -21.40 15.91 37.33
CA ASP A 140 -22.58 15.52 38.08
C ASP A 140 -23.89 15.75 37.32
N SER A 141 -24.80 14.80 37.50
CA SER A 141 -26.22 14.75 37.11
C SER A 141 -26.58 14.21 35.71
N SER A 142 -27.40 13.17 35.78
CA SER A 142 -28.24 12.55 34.75
C SER A 142 -27.61 11.48 33.83
N ALA A 143 -28.19 10.28 33.95
CA ALA A 143 -27.90 9.10 33.16
C ALA A 143 -28.26 9.31 31.67
N ALA A 144 -27.29 9.68 30.84
CA ALA A 144 -27.39 9.52 29.39
C ALA A 144 -25.99 9.55 28.74
N ALA A 145 -25.58 8.40 28.20
CA ALA A 145 -24.44 8.18 27.32
C ALA A 145 -23.05 8.63 27.81
N GLN A 146 -22.19 7.65 28.12
CA GLN A 146 -20.73 7.81 28.05
C GLN A 146 -20.32 8.20 26.62
N THR A 147 -20.40 9.48 26.25
CA THR A 147 -20.00 9.94 24.92
C THR A 147 -18.48 10.03 24.86
N ASN A 148 -17.85 8.98 24.36
CA ASN A 148 -16.45 9.01 23.97
C ASN A 148 -16.27 10.06 22.86
N TYR A 149 -15.50 11.12 23.10
CA TYR A 149 -15.26 12.18 22.10
C TYR A 149 -13.89 12.01 21.45
N ARG A 150 -13.76 12.42 20.19
CA ARG A 150 -12.50 12.38 19.45
C ARG A 150 -11.54 13.42 20.01
N CYS A 151 -10.42 12.98 20.58
CA CYS A 151 -9.42 13.86 21.19
C CYS A 151 -8.08 13.87 20.46
N GLY A 152 -7.84 12.97 19.50
CA GLY A 152 -6.56 12.98 18.77
C GLY A 152 -6.46 11.93 17.68
N ILE A 153 -5.22 11.62 17.32
CA ILE A 153 -4.85 10.55 16.40
C ILE A 153 -3.88 9.58 17.05
N LYS A 154 -3.93 8.33 16.60
CA LYS A 154 -2.90 7.33 16.81
C LYS A 154 -1.92 7.42 15.64
N THR A 155 -0.64 7.46 15.93
CA THR A 155 0.43 7.47 14.95
C THR A 155 1.16 6.14 14.97
N CYS A 156 1.52 5.63 13.79
CA CYS A 156 2.20 4.35 13.67
C CYS A 156 3.42 4.46 12.77
N ARG A 157 4.31 3.46 12.84
CA ARG A 157 5.30 3.15 11.81
C ARG A 157 5.07 1.77 11.23
N LYS A 158 5.51 1.54 9.98
CA LYS A 158 5.40 0.25 9.29
C LYS A 158 6.45 0.15 8.19
N CYS A 159 6.99 -1.04 7.98
CA CYS A 159 7.83 -1.36 6.84
C CYS A 159 7.10 -2.31 5.88
N SER A 160 7.34 -2.16 4.58
CA SER A 160 6.84 -3.03 3.53
C SER A 160 8.03 -3.59 2.76
N GLN A 161 8.09 -4.91 2.61
CA GLN A 161 9.07 -5.59 1.78
C GLN A 161 8.39 -6.10 0.52
N PHE A 162 8.77 -5.55 -0.61
CA PHE A 162 8.29 -5.94 -1.93
C PHE A 162 9.25 -6.93 -2.57
N THR A 163 8.73 -8.06 -3.04
CA THR A 163 9.46 -8.98 -3.93
C THR A 163 8.76 -8.96 -5.28
N TYR A 164 9.51 -8.69 -6.34
CA TYR A 164 8.95 -8.50 -7.68
C TYR A 164 9.89 -9.02 -8.75
N TYR A 165 9.31 -9.44 -9.87
CA TYR A 165 10.06 -9.92 -11.02
C TYR A 165 10.59 -8.74 -11.82
N VAL A 166 11.87 -8.81 -12.23
CA VAL A 166 12.45 -7.95 -13.26
C VAL A 166 12.87 -8.79 -14.47
N ARG A 167 12.63 -8.24 -15.68
CA ARG A 167 12.99 -8.93 -16.94
C ARG A 167 14.50 -9.01 -17.15
N GLN A 168 15.26 -8.11 -16.54
CA GLN A 168 16.70 -8.01 -16.66
C GLN A 168 17.27 -7.56 -15.31
N LYS A 169 18.31 -8.22 -14.82
CA LYS A 169 18.97 -7.89 -13.55
C LYS A 169 19.32 -6.41 -13.42
N GLN A 170 19.77 -5.76 -14.49
CA GLN A 170 20.12 -4.33 -14.45
C GLN A 170 18.96 -3.39 -14.10
N LEU A 171 17.70 -3.85 -14.19
CA LEU A 171 16.52 -3.08 -13.78
C LEU A 171 16.22 -3.19 -12.27
N CYS A 172 16.94 -4.06 -11.56
CA CYS A 172 16.88 -4.18 -10.12
C CYS A 172 17.96 -3.31 -9.49
N LEU A 173 17.58 -2.13 -9.01
CA LEU A 173 18.52 -1.12 -8.49
C LEU A 173 18.76 -1.24 -6.97
N TRP A 174 18.10 -2.17 -6.27
CA TRP A 174 18.01 -2.19 -4.80
C TRP A 174 18.35 -3.52 -4.15
N ASP A 175 18.66 -4.56 -4.93
CA ASP A 175 19.06 -5.87 -4.43
C ASP A 175 20.60 -5.93 -4.49
N GLU A 176 21.24 -5.28 -3.50
CA GLU A 176 22.68 -5.43 -3.21
C GLU A 176 22.92 -6.69 -2.36
#